data_AF-A0A0D8XLN2-F1
#
_entry.id   AF-A0A0D8XLN2-F1
#
_cell.length_a   1.000
_cell.length_b   1.000
_cell.length_c   1.000
_cell.angle_alpha   90.00
_cell.angle_beta   90.00
_cell.angle_gamma   90.00
#
_symmetry.space_group_name_H-M   'P 1'
#
loop_
_entity.id
_entity.type
_entity.pdbx_description
1 polymer ?
#
loop_
_entity_poly.entity_id
_entity_poly.type
_entity_poly.pdbx_seq_one_letter_code
_entity_poly.pdbx_strand_id
1 'polypeptide(L)'
;MFAFADQDTVRDVVYQLPRVGVGVKYGLPQSRKTSLMTPRQLFKHSDMCMKWQKREISNFDYLMFLNTVAGRTFNDLNQYPVFPWILTNYTSDHLDLNVAANFRDLSKEPFTTVFLDMQNGLFDHPDRMFHSISETWERCQKDSHDVKELIPELFYLSEMMRNENGFEFGTRSDGVKVSDVILPKWASSPEEFVLLHRQALESDLVSCQLNQWIDLYFRIQTERTRSDLIFGYKQKGPEAVRATNVFYYLTYEGAVCLKSIEEATQLEALQQQITSFGQTPVQLLTEAHPPRHSVMTMTPLMFRRCEDDLCMLMKFISNSPVVYLAANTFQQLSQPIVVSVAQNLVFALNRWDNSYTCKFLYFQYYFQIININLKVRERRVNLLILRTHCHSLY
;
A
#
# COMPACT_ATOMS: atom_id res chain seq x y z
N MET A 1 -22.54 11.49 7.20
CA MET A 1 -21.82 11.70 8.48
C MET A 1 -22.75 12.39 9.47
N PHE A 2 -22.48 12.38 10.78
CA PHE A 2 -23.28 13.12 11.78
C PHE A 2 -22.35 13.88 12.73
N ALA A 3 -22.68 15.14 13.02
CA ALA A 3 -22.02 15.97 14.02
C ALA A 3 -22.94 16.17 15.23
N PHE A 4 -22.35 16.32 16.42
CA PHE A 4 -23.04 16.49 17.70
C PHE A 4 -22.34 17.58 18.53
N ALA A 5 -23.03 18.18 19.50
CA ALA A 5 -22.53 19.33 20.27
C ALA A 5 -21.36 19.00 21.23
N ASP A 6 -21.21 17.72 21.60
CA ASP A 6 -20.29 17.23 22.62
C ASP A 6 -19.99 15.73 22.43
N GLN A 7 -18.95 15.22 23.10
CA GLN A 7 -18.54 13.81 22.99
C GLN A 7 -19.32 12.84 23.91
N ASP A 8 -20.07 13.32 24.88
CA ASP A 8 -20.89 12.47 25.74
C ASP A 8 -22.16 12.04 24.97
N THR A 9 -22.77 12.95 24.20
CA THR A 9 -23.80 12.65 23.19
C THR A 9 -23.30 11.63 22.15
N VAL A 10 -22.07 11.78 21.63
CA VAL A 10 -21.48 10.79 20.70
C VAL A 10 -21.36 9.41 21.36
N ARG A 11 -20.92 9.37 22.63
CA ARG A 11 -20.78 8.14 23.41
C ARG A 11 -22.13 7.44 23.57
N ASP A 12 -23.17 8.18 23.92
CA ASP A 12 -24.51 7.63 24.15
C ASP A 12 -25.16 7.12 22.86
N VAL A 13 -25.00 7.83 21.73
CA VAL A 13 -25.40 7.35 20.40
C VAL A 13 -24.70 6.03 20.06
N VAL A 14 -23.39 5.93 20.27
CA VAL A 14 -22.64 4.68 20.05
C VAL A 14 -23.09 3.56 21.02
N TYR A 15 -23.58 3.89 22.22
CA TYR A 15 -24.18 2.91 23.13
C TYR A 15 -25.56 2.39 22.70
N GLN A 16 -26.28 3.09 21.81
CA GLN A 16 -27.49 2.54 21.17
C GLN A 16 -27.16 1.73 19.91
N LEU A 17 -26.18 2.17 19.11
CA LEU A 17 -25.84 1.57 17.81
C LEU A 17 -25.32 0.11 17.88
N PRO A 18 -25.44 -0.68 16.78
CA PRO A 18 -24.89 -2.04 16.70
C PRO A 18 -23.39 -2.13 17.02
N ARG A 19 -22.96 -3.27 17.59
CA ARG A 19 -21.59 -3.49 18.09
C ARG A 19 -20.58 -3.83 16.97
N VAL A 20 -20.46 -2.99 15.96
CA VAL A 20 -19.63 -3.26 14.75
C VAL A 20 -18.17 -2.84 14.85
N GLY A 21 -17.80 -2.01 15.83
CA GLY A 21 -16.44 -1.48 15.98
C GLY A 21 -16.10 -0.48 14.87
N VAL A 22 -14.98 -0.71 14.17
CA VAL A 22 -14.57 0.01 12.95
C VAL A 22 -14.57 -0.96 11.75
N GLY A 23 -15.46 -1.96 11.79
CA GLY A 23 -15.52 -3.05 10.81
C GLY A 23 -14.42 -4.10 10.98
N VAL A 24 -14.45 -5.13 10.13
CA VAL A 24 -13.55 -6.29 10.21
C VAL A 24 -12.23 -6.12 9.46
N LYS A 25 -12.13 -5.17 8.52
CA LYS A 25 -10.98 -5.05 7.60
C LYS A 25 -9.65 -4.79 8.31
N TYR A 26 -9.68 -4.13 9.47
CA TYR A 26 -8.50 -3.53 10.10
C TYR A 26 -7.93 -4.31 11.30
N GLY A 27 -8.32 -5.58 11.47
CA GLY A 27 -7.82 -6.44 12.56
C GLY A 27 -8.28 -6.03 13.97
N LEU A 28 -9.18 -5.04 14.08
CA LEU A 28 -9.62 -4.48 15.35
C LEU A 28 -10.84 -5.22 15.92
N PRO A 29 -10.98 -5.35 17.26
CA PRO A 29 -12.15 -5.97 17.87
C PRO A 29 -13.45 -5.24 17.52
N GLN A 30 -14.50 -5.97 17.16
CA GLN A 30 -15.84 -5.40 16.91
C GLN A 30 -16.53 -5.06 18.24
N SER A 31 -16.27 -3.86 18.76
CA SER A 31 -16.84 -3.40 20.02
C SER A 31 -17.16 -1.90 19.99
N ARG A 32 -18.17 -1.47 20.75
CA ARG A 32 -18.50 -0.05 20.93
C ARG A 32 -17.34 0.75 21.54
N LYS A 33 -16.50 0.12 22.37
CA LYS A 33 -15.27 0.74 22.88
C LYS A 33 -14.31 1.06 21.74
N THR A 34 -14.18 0.17 20.75
CA THR A 34 -13.37 0.39 19.55
C THR A 34 -13.88 1.56 18.72
N SER A 35 -15.20 1.69 18.56
CA SER A 35 -15.83 2.85 17.89
C SER A 35 -15.64 4.19 18.62
N LEU A 36 -15.10 4.18 19.85
CA LEU A 36 -14.80 5.35 20.68
C LEU A 36 -13.30 5.46 21.03
N MET A 37 -12.43 4.66 20.39
CA MET A 37 -10.98 4.78 20.54
C MET A 37 -10.46 6.00 19.79
N THR A 38 -9.45 6.67 20.35
CA THR A 38 -8.76 7.75 19.62
C THR A 38 -7.96 7.20 18.43
N PRO A 39 -7.66 7.99 17.39
CA PRO A 39 -6.82 7.57 16.25
C PRO A 39 -5.51 6.85 16.66
N ARG A 40 -4.83 7.34 17.70
CA ARG A 40 -3.62 6.71 18.27
C ARG A 40 -3.89 5.33 18.89
N GLN A 41 -5.03 5.16 19.56
CA GLN A 41 -5.44 3.88 20.13
C GLN A 41 -5.84 2.89 19.03
N LEU A 42 -6.58 3.35 18.01
CA LEU A 42 -6.95 2.55 16.85
C LEU A 42 -5.72 2.03 16.08
N PHE A 43 -4.73 2.91 15.83
CA PHE A 43 -3.47 2.49 15.21
C PHE A 43 -2.74 1.45 16.08
N LYS A 44 -2.57 1.73 17.38
CA LYS A 44 -1.80 0.86 18.30
C LYS A 44 -2.40 -0.54 18.52
N HIS A 45 -3.72 -0.72 18.37
CA HIS A 45 -4.38 -2.02 18.52
C HIS A 45 -4.62 -2.75 17.18
N SER A 46 -4.24 -2.16 16.05
CA SER A 46 -4.41 -2.75 14.72
C SER A 46 -3.19 -3.59 14.31
N ASP A 47 -3.43 -4.73 13.65
CA ASP A 47 -2.38 -5.55 13.06
C ASP A 47 -1.94 -5.09 11.65
N MET A 48 -2.62 -4.07 11.07
CA MET A 48 -2.41 -3.60 9.70
C MET A 48 -0.97 -3.15 9.43
N CYS A 49 -0.29 -2.54 10.40
CA CYS A 49 1.12 -2.15 10.24
C CYS A 49 2.02 -3.38 10.01
N MET A 50 1.86 -4.43 10.82
CA MET A 50 2.61 -5.68 10.66
C MET A 50 2.28 -6.38 9.34
N LYS A 51 0.99 -6.39 8.94
CA LYS A 51 0.55 -6.94 7.65
C LYS A 51 1.20 -6.20 6.47
N TRP A 52 1.22 -4.87 6.51
CA TRP A 52 1.84 -4.06 5.46
C TRP A 52 3.35 -4.30 5.38
N GLN A 53 4.04 -4.34 6.52
CA GLN A 53 5.47 -4.67 6.57
C GLN A 53 5.76 -6.05 5.97
N LYS A 54 4.95 -7.05 6.28
CA LYS A 54 5.02 -8.41 5.70
C LYS A 54 4.45 -8.52 4.27
N ARG A 55 4.04 -7.41 3.64
CA ARG A 55 3.40 -7.39 2.31
C ARG A 55 2.13 -8.25 2.19
N GLU A 56 1.48 -8.57 3.31
CA GLU A 56 0.16 -9.22 3.36
C GLU A 56 -0.95 -8.25 2.87
N ILE A 57 -0.69 -6.93 2.88
CA ILE A 57 -1.53 -5.88 2.28
C ILE A 57 -0.69 -4.91 1.45
N SER A 58 -1.34 -4.25 0.48
CA SER A 58 -0.74 -3.31 -0.47
C SER A 58 -0.42 -1.94 0.17
N ASN A 59 0.41 -1.12 -0.50
CA ASN A 59 0.69 0.26 -0.11
C ASN A 59 -0.59 1.11 -0.12
N PHE A 60 -1.41 0.99 -1.16
CA PHE A 60 -2.72 1.65 -1.24
C PHE A 60 -3.67 1.24 -0.11
N ASP A 61 -3.83 -0.06 0.17
CA ASP A 61 -4.70 -0.52 1.26
C ASP A 61 -4.24 -0.01 2.64
N TYR A 62 -2.92 0.12 2.83
CA TYR A 62 -2.36 0.67 4.04
C TYR A 62 -2.55 2.19 4.16
N LEU A 63 -2.38 2.94 3.06
CA LEU A 63 -2.70 4.38 3.00
C LEU A 63 -4.20 4.65 3.24
N MET A 64 -5.10 3.81 2.71
CA MET A 64 -6.53 3.89 3.01
C MET A 64 -6.84 3.63 4.49
N PHE A 65 -6.15 2.67 5.12
CA PHE A 65 -6.25 2.41 6.56
C PHE A 65 -5.76 3.61 7.39
N LEU A 66 -4.59 4.17 7.08
CA LEU A 66 -4.03 5.33 7.78
C LEU A 66 -4.98 6.54 7.69
N ASN A 67 -5.48 6.86 6.50
CA ASN A 67 -6.45 7.92 6.29
C ASN A 67 -7.73 7.68 7.11
N THR A 68 -8.31 6.48 7.05
CA THR A 68 -9.52 6.11 7.80
C THR A 68 -9.32 6.28 9.31
N VAL A 69 -8.18 5.84 9.85
CA VAL A 69 -7.87 5.92 11.28
C VAL A 69 -7.57 7.36 11.72
N ALA A 70 -6.99 8.19 10.85
CA ALA A 70 -6.78 9.63 11.10
C ALA A 70 -8.05 10.49 10.95
N GLY A 71 -9.22 9.87 10.76
CA GLY A 71 -10.52 10.53 10.67
C GLY A 71 -10.97 10.93 9.27
N ARG A 72 -10.14 10.73 8.23
CA ARG A 72 -10.49 11.10 6.85
C ARG A 72 -11.65 10.26 6.31
N THR A 73 -12.53 10.86 5.51
CA THR A 73 -13.70 10.18 4.93
C THR A 73 -14.15 10.80 3.60
N PHE A 74 -14.70 9.97 2.72
CA PHE A 74 -15.35 10.42 1.48
C PHE A 74 -16.66 11.21 1.71
N ASN A 75 -17.15 11.28 2.96
CA ASN A 75 -18.39 12.00 3.32
C ASN A 75 -18.17 13.50 3.63
N ASP A 76 -16.92 13.95 3.72
CA ASP A 76 -16.55 15.34 4.02
C ASP A 76 -15.33 15.71 3.18
N LEU A 77 -15.51 16.64 2.25
CA LEU A 77 -14.45 17.07 1.33
C LEU A 77 -13.32 17.81 2.06
N ASN A 78 -13.60 18.44 3.20
CA ASN A 78 -12.61 19.12 4.02
C ASN A 78 -11.72 18.12 4.79
N GLN A 79 -12.19 16.88 4.92
CA GLN A 79 -11.50 15.75 5.54
C GLN A 79 -11.34 14.58 4.55
N TYR A 80 -11.08 14.88 3.27
CA TYR A 80 -10.86 13.84 2.26
C TYR A 80 -9.59 13.01 2.54
N PRO A 81 -9.54 11.72 2.13
CA PRO A 81 -8.30 10.94 2.18
C PRO A 81 -7.20 11.54 1.29
N VAL A 82 -5.95 11.50 1.75
CA VAL A 82 -4.79 12.10 1.06
C VAL A 82 -3.72 11.04 0.78
N PHE A 83 -3.13 11.10 -0.40
CA PHE A 83 -2.12 10.20 -0.96
C PHE A 83 -0.91 11.00 -1.47
N PRO A 84 0.31 10.44 -1.44
CA PRO A 84 1.49 11.08 -2.01
C PRO A 84 1.41 11.18 -3.55
N TRP A 85 1.95 12.24 -4.15
CA TRP A 85 2.47 12.13 -5.52
C TRP A 85 3.60 11.11 -5.56
N ILE A 86 3.52 10.15 -6.49
CA ILE A 86 4.51 9.09 -6.65
C ILE A 86 5.50 9.38 -7.78
N LEU A 87 5.05 9.97 -8.89
CA LEU A 87 5.86 10.22 -10.08
C LEU A 87 6.23 11.71 -10.21
N THR A 88 7.35 11.96 -10.89
CA THR A 88 7.86 13.31 -11.21
C THR A 88 7.86 13.61 -12.71
N ASN A 89 7.80 12.56 -13.54
CA ASN A 89 7.99 12.65 -14.98
C ASN A 89 6.65 12.50 -15.72
N TYR A 90 6.06 13.63 -16.12
CA TYR A 90 4.81 13.68 -16.87
C TYR A 90 4.96 14.24 -18.30
N THR A 91 6.20 14.53 -18.72
CA THR A 91 6.53 15.18 -20.01
C THR A 91 7.24 14.28 -21.01
N SER A 92 7.82 13.17 -20.56
CA SER A 92 8.51 12.18 -21.40
C SER A 92 7.53 11.28 -22.15
N ASP A 93 7.94 10.81 -23.33
CA ASP A 93 7.12 9.95 -24.19
C ASP A 93 7.02 8.50 -23.65
N HIS A 94 7.93 8.10 -22.75
CA HIS A 94 7.98 6.80 -22.08
C HIS A 94 8.29 6.95 -20.58
N LEU A 95 7.74 6.06 -19.76
CA LEU A 95 7.96 5.98 -18.31
C LEU A 95 8.62 4.65 -17.95
N ASP A 96 9.82 4.68 -17.37
CA ASP A 96 10.48 3.50 -16.81
C ASP A 96 10.39 3.50 -15.28
N LEU A 97 9.66 2.53 -14.72
CA LEU A 97 9.48 2.35 -13.28
C LEU A 97 10.70 1.76 -12.56
N ASN A 98 11.77 1.41 -13.29
CA ASN A 98 13.06 1.03 -12.72
C ASN A 98 13.98 2.24 -12.47
N VAL A 99 13.71 3.38 -13.12
CA VAL A 99 14.54 4.60 -13.03
C VAL A 99 14.07 5.46 -11.85
N ALA A 100 14.86 5.47 -10.78
CA ALA A 100 14.55 6.21 -9.55
C ALA A 100 14.31 7.73 -9.76
N ALA A 101 14.86 8.33 -10.82
CA ALA A 101 14.63 9.74 -11.14
C ALA A 101 13.18 10.07 -11.60
N ASN A 102 12.41 9.06 -12.02
CA ASN A 102 10.99 9.21 -12.36
C ASN A 102 10.07 9.24 -11.13
N PHE A 103 10.59 8.97 -9.93
CA PHE A 103 9.84 8.91 -8.67
C PHE A 103 10.07 10.16 -7.83
N ARG A 104 9.05 10.54 -7.07
CA ARG A 104 9.19 11.59 -6.06
C ARG A 104 9.99 11.05 -4.87
N ASP A 105 10.91 11.88 -4.39
CA ASP A 105 11.60 11.69 -3.13
C ASP A 105 10.61 11.85 -1.97
N LEU A 106 10.15 10.72 -1.42
CA LEU A 106 9.15 10.66 -0.34
C LEU A 106 9.69 11.08 1.03
N SER A 107 10.98 11.47 1.13
CA SER A 107 11.55 12.12 2.31
C SER A 107 11.32 13.64 2.34
N LYS A 108 10.87 14.23 1.21
CA LYS A 108 10.56 15.65 1.09
C LYS A 108 9.10 15.94 1.43
N GLU A 109 8.94 17.06 2.14
CA GLU A 109 7.76 17.94 2.21
C GLU A 109 6.53 17.47 1.42
N PRO A 110 5.43 17.09 2.07
CA PRO A 110 4.14 16.97 1.40
C PRO A 110 3.62 18.38 1.06
N PHE A 111 3.21 18.57 -0.19
CA PHE A 111 2.60 19.80 -0.66
C PHE A 111 1.12 19.77 -0.21
N THR A 112 0.69 20.48 0.84
CA THR A 112 -0.74 20.42 1.23
C THR A 112 -1.35 21.71 1.80
N THR A 113 -1.89 22.53 0.90
CA THR A 113 -2.98 23.48 1.15
C THR A 113 -4.18 23.03 0.34
N VAL A 114 -5.29 22.69 1.00
CA VAL A 114 -6.55 22.36 0.31
C VAL A 114 -7.28 23.66 0.01
N PHE A 115 -7.77 23.81 -1.23
CA PHE A 115 -8.60 24.92 -1.65
C PHE A 115 -9.96 24.37 -2.09
N LEU A 116 -10.99 24.59 -1.26
CA LEU A 116 -12.39 24.30 -1.57
C LEU A 116 -13.15 25.62 -1.60
N ASP A 117 -13.43 26.11 -2.81
CA ASP A 117 -14.18 27.34 -3.05
C ASP A 117 -15.64 27.02 -3.39
N MET A 118 -16.58 27.72 -2.75
CA MET A 118 -18.02 27.56 -3.00
C MET A 118 -18.44 28.37 -4.22
N GLN A 119 -18.17 27.83 -5.40
CA GLN A 119 -18.57 28.45 -6.66
C GLN A 119 -20.09 28.31 -6.84
N ASN A 120 -20.78 29.46 -6.92
CA ASN A 120 -22.24 29.60 -6.80
C ASN A 120 -22.99 29.10 -8.06
N GLY A 121 -22.94 27.80 -8.33
CA GLY A 121 -23.65 27.16 -9.46
C GLY A 121 -23.06 27.44 -10.84
N LEU A 122 -21.81 27.92 -10.89
CA LEU A 122 -21.05 28.21 -12.12
C LEU A 122 -19.67 27.53 -12.04
N PHE A 123 -19.12 27.13 -13.18
CA PHE A 123 -17.75 26.59 -13.26
C PHE A 123 -16.71 27.70 -13.06
N ASP A 124 -15.50 27.32 -12.63
CA ASP A 124 -14.37 28.23 -12.46
C ASP A 124 -13.91 28.84 -13.79
N HIS A 125 -13.07 29.87 -13.72
CA HIS A 125 -12.27 30.34 -14.84
C HIS A 125 -11.45 29.19 -15.44
N PRO A 126 -11.49 28.93 -16.76
CA PRO A 126 -10.86 27.73 -17.35
C PRO A 126 -9.37 27.56 -17.06
N ASP A 127 -8.62 28.66 -16.88
CA ASP A 127 -7.19 28.63 -16.52
C ASP A 127 -6.91 28.21 -15.06
N ARG A 128 -7.95 28.14 -14.20
CA ARG A 128 -7.86 27.64 -12.82
C ARG A 128 -8.35 26.19 -12.68
N MET A 129 -9.11 25.68 -13.64
CA MET A 129 -9.63 24.31 -13.60
C MET A 129 -8.55 23.24 -13.79
N PHE A 130 -8.74 22.10 -13.14
CA PHE A 130 -7.93 20.91 -13.34
C PHE A 130 -8.18 20.35 -14.75
N HIS A 131 -7.14 20.31 -15.57
CA HIS A 131 -7.22 19.95 -16.98
C HIS A 131 -5.97 19.22 -17.51
N SER A 132 -4.89 19.12 -16.73
CA SER A 132 -3.61 18.52 -17.16
C SER A 132 -2.81 18.02 -15.97
N ILE A 133 -2.43 16.73 -15.98
CA ILE A 133 -1.60 16.14 -14.92
C ILE A 133 -0.23 16.85 -14.85
N SER A 134 0.38 17.11 -16.01
CA SER A 134 1.71 17.72 -16.07
C SER A 134 1.68 19.19 -15.61
N GLU A 135 0.66 19.97 -16.00
CA GLU A 135 0.59 21.37 -15.57
C GLU A 135 0.29 21.48 -14.08
N THR A 136 -0.58 20.63 -13.51
CA THR A 136 -0.82 20.60 -12.06
C THR A 136 0.45 20.22 -11.28
N TRP A 137 1.21 19.22 -11.73
CA TRP A 137 2.51 18.87 -11.11
C TRP A 137 3.55 19.99 -11.22
N GLU A 138 3.58 20.74 -12.33
CA GLU A 138 4.46 21.89 -12.48
C GLU A 138 4.02 23.09 -11.62
N ARG A 139 2.71 23.35 -11.48
CA ARG A 139 2.18 24.36 -10.54
C ARG A 139 2.56 24.02 -9.10
N CYS A 140 2.41 22.75 -8.69
CA CYS A 140 2.77 22.23 -7.36
C CYS A 140 4.26 22.39 -6.98
N GLN A 141 5.14 22.71 -7.93
CA GLN A 141 6.57 22.96 -7.69
C GLN A 141 6.99 24.43 -7.87
N LYS A 142 6.14 25.26 -8.48
CA LYS A 142 6.48 26.63 -8.91
C LYS A 142 5.74 27.71 -8.13
N ASP A 143 4.51 27.44 -7.70
CA ASP A 143 3.70 28.37 -6.91
C ASP A 143 3.81 28.03 -5.42
N SER A 144 4.00 29.04 -4.57
CA SER A 144 3.98 28.89 -3.11
C SER A 144 2.59 28.69 -2.53
N HIS A 145 1.54 28.93 -3.31
CA HIS A 145 0.14 28.80 -2.89
C HIS A 145 -0.51 27.52 -3.40
N ASP A 146 -0.17 27.09 -4.63
CA ASP A 146 -0.54 25.77 -5.13
C ASP A 146 0.44 24.71 -4.63
N VAL A 147 0.14 24.16 -3.45
CA VAL A 147 0.84 23.00 -2.90
C VAL A 147 -0.19 21.90 -2.60
N LYS A 148 -0.43 20.99 -3.56
CA LYS A 148 -1.43 19.91 -3.43
C LYS A 148 -0.79 18.52 -3.43
N GLU A 149 -1.31 17.62 -2.60
CA GLU A 149 -1.06 16.17 -2.65
C GLU A 149 -2.24 15.49 -3.37
N LEU A 150 -2.13 14.17 -3.61
CA LEU A 150 -3.08 13.41 -4.40
C LEU A 150 -4.25 12.86 -3.60
N ILE A 151 -5.27 12.42 -4.33
CA ILE A 151 -6.46 11.71 -3.85
C ILE A 151 -6.41 10.22 -4.25
N PRO A 152 -7.10 9.31 -3.52
CA PRO A 152 -7.11 7.86 -3.82
C PRO A 152 -7.49 7.50 -5.26
N GLU A 153 -8.40 8.27 -5.86
CA GLU A 153 -9.03 8.04 -7.16
C GLU A 153 -7.99 7.93 -8.28
N LEU A 154 -6.90 8.71 -8.22
CA LEU A 154 -5.79 8.67 -9.18
C LEU A 154 -5.02 7.33 -9.20
N PHE A 155 -5.39 6.37 -8.34
CA PHE A 155 -4.81 5.03 -8.24
C PHE A 155 -5.83 3.88 -8.45
N TYR A 156 -7.07 4.19 -8.86
CA TYR A 156 -8.07 3.18 -9.28
C TYR A 156 -9.21 3.65 -10.22
N LEU A 157 -9.47 4.96 -10.36
CA LEU A 157 -10.62 5.52 -11.07
C LEU A 157 -10.16 6.27 -12.33
N SER A 158 -10.31 5.63 -13.49
CA SER A 158 -10.03 6.20 -14.82
C SER A 158 -11.03 7.30 -15.20
N GLU A 159 -12.27 7.16 -14.73
CA GLU A 159 -13.44 7.93 -15.15
C GLU A 159 -13.32 9.43 -14.76
N MET A 160 -12.54 9.76 -13.72
CA MET A 160 -12.30 11.16 -13.33
C MET A 160 -11.53 12.00 -14.37
N MET A 161 -10.98 11.37 -15.42
CA MET A 161 -10.23 12.02 -16.49
C MET A 161 -11.06 12.21 -17.77
N ARG A 162 -12.28 11.66 -17.81
CA ARG A 162 -13.17 11.60 -18.97
C ARG A 162 -14.39 12.52 -18.75
N ASN A 163 -14.66 13.42 -19.66
CA ASN A 163 -15.86 14.27 -19.66
C ASN A 163 -17.07 13.53 -20.26
N GLU A 164 -17.42 12.36 -19.71
CA GLU A 164 -18.48 11.48 -20.27
C GLU A 164 -19.86 12.14 -20.29
N ASN A 165 -20.08 13.12 -19.39
CA ASN A 165 -21.31 13.91 -19.31
C ASN A 165 -21.36 15.06 -20.35
N GLY A 166 -20.28 15.32 -21.09
CA GLY A 166 -20.23 16.36 -22.13
C GLY A 166 -20.35 17.79 -21.60
N PHE A 167 -19.88 18.07 -20.38
CA PHE A 167 -19.96 19.41 -19.79
C PHE A 167 -19.11 20.43 -20.56
N GLU A 168 -19.61 21.66 -20.70
CA GLU A 168 -18.88 22.75 -21.35
C GLU A 168 -18.05 23.55 -20.33
N PHE A 169 -16.81 23.12 -20.11
CA PHE A 169 -15.84 23.81 -19.24
C PHE A 169 -15.18 25.05 -19.88
N GLY A 170 -15.72 25.57 -20.97
CA GLY A 170 -15.22 26.76 -21.67
C GLY A 170 -13.82 26.60 -22.30
N THR A 171 -13.17 27.73 -22.55
CA THR A 171 -11.88 27.83 -23.26
C THR A 171 -10.90 28.67 -22.44
N ARG A 172 -9.67 28.18 -22.31
CA ARG A 172 -8.54 28.86 -21.66
C ARG A 172 -8.12 30.12 -22.39
N SER A 173 -7.40 31.02 -21.70
CA SER A 173 -6.80 32.20 -22.34
C SER A 173 -5.79 31.83 -23.44
N ASP A 174 -5.16 30.65 -23.32
CA ASP A 174 -4.31 30.03 -24.35
C ASP A 174 -5.08 29.48 -25.58
N GLY A 175 -6.41 29.62 -25.62
CA GLY A 175 -7.27 29.13 -26.71
C GLY A 175 -7.62 27.63 -26.65
N VAL A 176 -7.10 26.90 -25.67
CA VAL A 176 -7.39 25.47 -25.47
C VAL A 176 -8.78 25.28 -24.84
N LYS A 177 -9.68 24.53 -25.50
CA LYS A 177 -10.97 24.14 -24.91
C LYS A 177 -10.73 23.09 -23.80
N VAL A 178 -11.34 23.29 -22.64
CA VAL A 178 -11.27 22.31 -21.53
C VAL A 178 -12.37 21.25 -21.75
N SER A 179 -12.00 19.97 -21.66
CA SER A 179 -12.93 18.83 -21.71
C SER A 179 -12.36 17.64 -20.95
N ASP A 180 -11.67 16.72 -21.63
CA ASP A 180 -10.97 15.61 -20.99
C ASP A 180 -9.65 16.09 -20.37
N VAL A 181 -9.15 15.37 -19.37
CA VAL A 181 -7.88 15.70 -18.70
C VAL A 181 -6.71 15.32 -19.60
N ILE A 182 -5.83 16.27 -19.89
CA ILE A 182 -4.60 16.06 -20.64
C ILE A 182 -3.68 15.13 -19.84
N LEU A 183 -3.52 13.91 -20.36
CA LEU A 183 -2.67 12.89 -19.79
C LEU A 183 -1.19 13.12 -20.12
N PRO A 184 -0.26 12.54 -19.31
CA PRO A 184 1.14 12.42 -19.69
C PRO A 184 1.27 11.62 -21.00
N LYS A 185 2.23 11.98 -21.85
CA LYS A 185 2.41 11.33 -23.16
C LYS A 185 2.65 9.82 -23.12
N TRP A 186 3.18 9.31 -22.00
CA TRP A 186 3.41 7.89 -21.77
C TRP A 186 2.14 7.09 -21.44
N ALA A 187 0.99 7.75 -21.27
CA ALA A 187 -0.32 7.11 -21.10
C ALA A 187 -1.22 7.42 -22.30
N SER A 188 -1.53 6.39 -23.09
CA SER A 188 -2.44 6.49 -24.23
C SER A 188 -3.92 6.54 -23.83
N SER A 189 -4.26 6.13 -22.60
CA SER A 189 -5.61 6.21 -22.05
C SER A 189 -5.62 6.45 -20.52
N PRO A 190 -6.75 6.90 -19.94
CA PRO A 190 -6.89 7.05 -18.49
C PRO A 190 -6.68 5.74 -17.72
N GLU A 191 -7.05 4.62 -18.31
CA GLU A 191 -6.90 3.28 -17.72
C GLU A 191 -5.41 2.88 -17.67
N GLU A 192 -4.63 3.20 -18.71
CA GLU A 192 -3.18 3.00 -18.73
C GLU A 192 -2.48 3.94 -17.73
N PHE A 193 -2.91 5.20 -17.63
CA PHE A 193 -2.41 6.13 -16.61
C PHE A 193 -2.62 5.56 -15.20
N VAL A 194 -3.85 5.18 -14.86
CA VAL A 194 -4.20 4.63 -13.53
C VAL A 194 -3.44 3.32 -13.25
N LEU A 195 -3.30 2.45 -14.26
CA LEU A 195 -2.56 1.20 -14.15
C LEU A 195 -1.07 1.45 -13.83
N LEU A 196 -0.39 2.28 -14.61
CA LEU A 196 1.03 2.60 -14.42
C LEU A 196 1.26 3.37 -13.11
N HIS A 197 0.37 4.28 -12.76
CA HIS A 197 0.45 5.04 -11.51
C HIS A 197 0.21 4.15 -10.27
N ARG A 198 -0.66 3.14 -10.36
CA ARG A 198 -0.82 2.12 -9.32
C ARG A 198 0.37 1.15 -9.25
N GLN A 199 0.97 0.77 -10.38
CA GLN A 199 2.22 0.01 -10.40
C GLN A 199 3.38 0.80 -9.75
N ALA A 200 3.46 2.11 -10.00
CA ALA A 200 4.42 2.99 -9.36
C ALA A 200 4.21 3.02 -7.82
N LEU A 201 2.97 3.19 -7.36
CA LEU A 201 2.63 3.18 -5.92
C LEU A 201 2.99 1.87 -5.21
N GLU A 202 2.80 0.72 -5.86
CA GLU A 202 3.12 -0.59 -5.28
C GLU A 202 4.58 -1.04 -5.50
N SER A 203 5.39 -0.23 -6.20
CA SER A 203 6.80 -0.51 -6.51
C SER A 203 7.68 -0.71 -5.26
N ASP A 204 8.82 -1.37 -5.43
CA ASP A 204 9.82 -1.52 -4.36
C ASP A 204 10.49 -0.20 -3.98
N LEU A 205 10.64 0.74 -4.93
CA LEU A 205 11.18 2.08 -4.68
C LEU A 205 10.29 2.86 -3.70
N VAL A 206 8.98 2.91 -3.98
CA VAL A 206 8.00 3.52 -3.07
C VAL A 206 7.91 2.72 -1.76
N SER A 207 7.82 1.39 -1.83
CA SER A 207 7.70 0.54 -0.63
C SER A 207 8.82 0.73 0.39
N CYS A 208 10.04 1.04 -0.05
CA CYS A 208 11.19 1.29 0.82
C CYS A 208 11.27 2.73 1.37
N GLN A 209 10.44 3.66 0.88
CA GLN A 209 10.44 5.07 1.32
C GLN A 209 9.09 5.56 1.87
N LEU A 210 7.99 4.85 1.63
CA LEU A 210 6.63 5.30 1.97
C LEU A 210 6.45 5.55 3.47
N ASN A 211 7.17 4.84 4.34
CA ASN A 211 7.18 5.13 5.78
C ASN A 211 7.67 6.56 6.09
N GLN A 212 8.55 7.15 5.27
CA GLN A 212 9.06 8.51 5.46
C GLN A 212 8.01 9.58 5.11
N TRP A 213 7.16 9.34 4.11
CA TRP A 213 6.00 10.20 3.84
C TRP A 213 4.94 10.07 4.95
N ILE A 214 4.69 8.84 5.41
CA ILE A 214 3.82 8.57 6.58
C ILE A 214 4.38 9.24 7.85
N ASP A 215 5.71 9.29 8.00
CA ASP A 215 6.39 10.00 9.10
C ASP A 215 6.20 11.53 9.04
N LEU A 216 6.17 12.12 7.84
CA LEU A 216 5.91 13.55 7.64
C LEU A 216 4.44 13.91 7.93
N TYR A 217 3.51 13.01 7.60
CA TYR A 217 2.07 13.29 7.62
C TYR A 217 1.38 12.86 8.95
N PHE A 218 1.92 11.88 9.71
CA PHE A 218 1.21 11.24 10.84
C PHE A 218 1.99 11.03 12.18
N ARG A 219 3.26 11.47 12.37
CA ARG A 219 4.16 11.05 13.50
C ARG A 219 4.96 12.18 14.19
N ILE A 220 5.29 12.06 15.51
CA ILE A 220 6.31 12.88 16.25
C ILE A 220 7.12 12.13 17.38
N GLN A 221 8.46 12.09 17.23
CA GLN A 221 9.58 12.07 18.23
C GLN A 221 9.94 10.92 19.23
N THR A 222 11.27 10.83 19.48
CA THR A 222 12.10 10.45 20.69
C THR A 222 13.57 10.82 20.38
N GLU A 223 14.55 11.19 21.24
CA GLU A 223 14.78 11.33 22.71
C GLU A 223 15.91 12.41 22.94
N ARG A 224 16.30 12.71 24.20
CA ARG A 224 17.41 13.60 24.66
C ARG A 224 17.30 15.09 24.28
N THR A 225 16.76 15.95 25.14
CA THR A 225 17.31 16.24 26.48
C THR A 225 16.20 16.69 27.46
N ARG A 226 16.50 16.77 28.76
CA ARG A 226 15.58 17.16 29.84
C ARG A 226 14.78 18.44 29.55
N SER A 227 13.53 18.42 30.02
CA SER A 227 12.68 19.59 30.37
C SER A 227 12.60 20.73 29.36
N ASP A 228 11.56 20.74 28.51
CA ASP A 228 10.38 21.59 28.79
C ASP A 228 9.18 21.34 27.82
N LEU A 229 8.01 21.82 28.25
CA LEU A 229 6.71 22.00 27.57
C LEU A 229 6.35 21.21 26.27
N ILE A 230 5.48 20.21 26.44
CA ILE A 230 4.28 19.82 25.65
C ILE A 230 4.11 20.35 24.20
N PHE A 231 5.07 20.19 23.28
CA PHE A 231 4.85 20.52 21.85
C PHE A 231 5.41 19.50 20.86
N GLY A 232 4.87 19.54 19.64
CA GLY A 232 5.24 18.64 18.55
C GLY A 232 6.58 18.97 17.89
N TYR A 233 7.06 18.03 17.06
CA TYR A 233 8.32 18.13 16.33
C TYR A 233 8.19 18.42 14.82
N LYS A 234 7.51 17.54 14.03
CA LYS A 234 7.50 17.55 12.55
C LYS A 234 6.18 17.93 11.86
N GLN A 235 5.03 17.80 12.53
CA GLN A 235 3.74 18.35 12.06
C GLN A 235 3.53 19.80 12.54
N LYS A 236 4.13 20.14 13.69
CA LYS A 236 4.24 21.46 14.34
C LYS A 236 5.64 21.52 14.95
N GLY A 237 6.24 22.70 15.14
CA GLY A 237 7.47 22.86 15.94
C GLY A 237 8.78 23.00 15.15
N PRO A 238 9.95 23.00 15.83
CA PRO A 238 11.22 23.43 15.23
C PRO A 238 11.75 22.56 14.08
N GLU A 239 11.38 21.28 14.03
CA GLU A 239 11.81 20.36 12.96
C GLU A 239 10.73 20.13 11.88
N ALA A 240 9.54 20.73 12.05
CA ALA A 240 8.64 21.12 10.97
C ALA A 240 9.23 22.33 10.24
N VAL A 241 9.76 23.34 10.95
CA VAL A 241 10.51 24.46 10.34
C VAL A 241 11.75 23.97 9.57
N ARG A 242 12.46 22.94 10.07
CA ARG A 242 13.61 22.34 9.34
C ARG A 242 13.24 21.46 8.15
N ALA A 243 12.01 20.95 8.09
CA ALA A 243 11.50 20.28 6.89
C ALA A 243 10.96 21.31 5.88
N THR A 244 10.34 22.38 6.42
CA THR A 244 9.44 23.43 5.91
C THR A 244 7.92 23.18 6.07
N ASN A 245 7.53 21.98 6.56
CA ASN A 245 6.18 21.47 6.87
C ASN A 245 5.36 22.24 7.94
N VAL A 246 5.33 23.58 7.91
CA VAL A 246 4.58 24.42 8.86
C VAL A 246 3.38 25.06 8.16
N PHE A 247 2.19 24.59 8.52
CA PHE A 247 0.92 25.09 8.01
C PHE A 247 0.36 26.24 8.87
N TYR A 248 -0.64 26.95 8.34
CA TYR A 248 -1.31 28.03 9.06
C TYR A 248 -1.99 27.49 10.33
N TYR A 249 -1.87 28.21 11.46
CA TYR A 249 -2.12 27.66 12.79
C TYR A 249 -3.54 27.09 13.00
N LEU A 250 -4.57 27.62 12.31
CA LEU A 250 -5.95 27.12 12.37
C LEU A 250 -6.16 25.75 11.71
N THR A 251 -5.29 25.34 10.79
CA THR A 251 -5.41 24.04 10.08
C THR A 251 -5.26 22.84 11.02
N TYR A 252 -4.69 23.04 12.20
CA TYR A 252 -4.38 21.97 13.14
C TYR A 252 -5.44 21.79 14.23
N GLU A 253 -5.74 20.53 14.55
CA GLU A 253 -6.56 20.15 15.70
C GLU A 253 -6.07 20.83 17.00
N GLY A 254 -7.05 21.34 17.77
CA GLY A 254 -6.84 21.95 19.09
C GLY A 254 -6.16 23.31 19.12
N ALA A 255 -5.89 23.95 17.98
CA ALA A 255 -5.18 25.24 17.95
C ALA A 255 -5.99 26.42 18.52
N VAL A 256 -7.32 26.39 18.37
CA VAL A 256 -8.23 27.41 18.93
C VAL A 256 -9.43 26.69 19.56
N CYS A 257 -9.79 27.09 20.78
CA CYS A 257 -11.00 26.60 21.43
C CYS A 257 -12.20 27.43 20.97
N LEU A 258 -13.02 26.90 20.06
CA LEU A 258 -14.24 27.58 19.58
C LEU A 258 -15.23 27.91 20.72
N LYS A 259 -15.11 27.27 21.90
CA LYS A 259 -15.94 27.56 23.09
C LYS A 259 -15.45 28.74 23.93
N SER A 260 -14.30 29.34 23.63
CA SER A 260 -13.76 30.52 24.32
C SER A 260 -13.78 31.80 23.48
N ILE A 261 -14.62 31.84 22.44
CA ILE A 261 -14.82 33.00 21.57
C ILE A 261 -16.22 33.55 21.85
N GLU A 262 -16.29 34.76 22.41
CA GLU A 262 -17.56 35.39 22.80
C GLU A 262 -18.23 36.12 21.62
N GLU A 263 -17.46 36.55 20.61
CA GLU A 263 -18.01 37.26 19.44
C GLU A 263 -18.42 36.29 18.33
N ALA A 264 -19.72 36.27 18.00
CA ALA A 264 -20.29 35.40 16.97
C ALA A 264 -19.65 35.60 15.57
N THR A 265 -19.36 36.85 15.17
CA THR A 265 -18.75 37.16 13.87
C THR A 265 -17.36 36.54 13.71
N GLN A 266 -16.54 36.60 14.76
CA GLN A 266 -15.21 35.98 14.78
C GLN A 266 -15.31 34.46 14.75
N LEU A 267 -16.26 33.89 15.51
CA LEU A 267 -16.49 32.45 15.54
C LEU A 267 -16.95 31.91 14.18
N GLU A 268 -17.85 32.62 13.47
CA GLU A 268 -18.28 32.24 12.13
C GLU A 268 -17.12 32.36 11.12
N ALA A 269 -16.40 33.49 11.11
CA ALA A 269 -15.27 33.69 10.20
C ALA A 269 -14.17 32.62 10.40
N LEU A 270 -13.87 32.26 11.65
CA LEU A 270 -12.90 31.20 11.97
C LEU A 270 -13.42 29.81 11.60
N GLN A 271 -14.72 29.52 11.74
CA GLN A 271 -15.32 28.27 11.27
C GLN A 271 -15.28 28.14 9.75
N GLN A 272 -15.61 29.21 9.02
CA GLN A 272 -15.45 29.27 7.56
C GLN A 272 -13.97 29.05 7.17
N GLN A 273 -13.03 29.71 7.85
CA GLN A 273 -11.60 29.56 7.57
C GLN A 273 -11.08 28.13 7.84
N ILE A 274 -11.47 27.51 8.96
CA ILE A 274 -11.14 26.12 9.31
C ILE A 274 -11.78 25.10 8.34
N THR A 275 -12.87 25.48 7.66
CA THR A 275 -13.51 24.66 6.64
C THR A 275 -12.75 24.78 5.31
N SER A 276 -12.69 25.99 4.74
CA SER A 276 -12.22 26.21 3.36
C SER A 276 -10.70 26.15 3.14
N PHE A 277 -9.88 26.41 4.16
CA PHE A 277 -8.41 26.44 4.05
C PHE A 277 -7.72 25.13 4.49
N GLY A 278 -8.51 24.06 4.68
CA GLY A 278 -8.02 22.71 4.91
C GLY A 278 -7.71 22.36 6.37
N GLN A 279 -7.80 21.07 6.67
CA GLN A 279 -7.59 20.52 8.01
C GLN A 279 -6.48 19.46 7.97
N THR A 280 -5.47 19.61 8.82
CA THR A 280 -4.36 18.64 8.97
C THR A 280 -4.86 17.37 9.67
N PRO A 281 -4.49 16.14 9.24
CA PRO A 281 -5.00 14.92 9.86
C PRO A 281 -4.47 14.69 11.28
N VAL A 282 -5.23 13.92 12.07
CA VAL A 282 -4.88 13.60 13.46
C VAL A 282 -3.60 12.76 13.54
N GLN A 283 -2.64 13.20 14.36
CA GLN A 283 -1.37 12.51 14.57
C GLN A 283 -1.57 11.11 15.19
N LEU A 284 -1.21 10.07 14.44
CA LEU A 284 -1.37 8.66 14.80
C LEU A 284 -0.25 8.11 15.67
N LEU A 285 0.99 8.55 15.43
CA LEU A 285 2.21 7.94 15.98
C LEU A 285 3.08 8.91 16.77
N THR A 286 3.86 8.39 17.71
CA THR A 286 5.01 9.08 18.30
C THR A 286 6.32 8.52 17.74
N GLU A 287 6.53 7.22 17.95
CA GLU A 287 7.71 6.48 17.47
C GLU A 287 7.78 6.41 15.94
N ALA A 288 8.96 6.04 15.42
CA ALA A 288 9.20 5.96 13.99
C ALA A 288 8.26 4.97 13.29
N HIS A 289 7.66 5.38 12.16
CA HIS A 289 6.92 4.43 11.35
C HIS A 289 7.91 3.39 10.81
N PRO A 290 7.75 2.10 11.14
CA PRO A 290 8.71 1.10 10.73
C PRO A 290 8.68 0.94 9.20
N PRO A 291 9.82 0.62 8.55
CA PRO A 291 9.86 0.44 7.10
C PRO A 291 9.17 -0.87 6.68
N ARG A 292 8.70 -0.92 5.43
CA ARG A 292 8.19 -2.16 4.82
C ARG A 292 9.34 -3.16 4.65
N HIS A 293 9.12 -4.46 4.87
CA HIS A 293 10.20 -5.42 4.66
C HIS A 293 10.51 -5.58 3.16
N SER A 294 11.79 -5.74 2.83
CA SER A 294 12.20 -6.11 1.47
C SER A 294 11.83 -7.57 1.18
N VAL A 295 11.62 -7.91 -0.10
CA VAL A 295 11.38 -9.30 -0.52
C VAL A 295 12.56 -10.21 -0.14
N MET A 296 13.79 -9.69 -0.17
CA MET A 296 14.99 -10.42 0.26
C MET A 296 15.01 -10.70 1.77
N THR A 297 14.46 -9.80 2.60
CA THR A 297 14.33 -10.00 4.05
C THR A 297 13.28 -11.06 4.38
N MET A 298 12.18 -11.06 3.62
CA MET A 298 11.07 -12.03 3.77
C MET A 298 11.45 -13.43 3.32
N THR A 299 12.05 -13.55 2.13
CA THR A 299 12.32 -14.82 1.45
C THR A 299 13.72 -14.78 0.82
N PRO A 300 14.80 -14.88 1.62
CA PRO A 300 16.18 -14.75 1.14
C PRO A 300 16.61 -15.84 0.13
N LEU A 301 15.85 -16.93 0.02
CA LEU A 301 16.07 -18.01 -0.95
C LEU A 301 15.29 -17.85 -2.26
N MET A 302 14.39 -16.85 -2.40
CA MET A 302 13.53 -16.68 -3.58
C MET A 302 14.31 -16.53 -4.90
N PHE A 303 15.50 -15.93 -4.84
CA PHE A 303 16.37 -15.72 -6.01
C PHE A 303 17.47 -16.78 -6.16
N ARG A 304 17.48 -17.82 -5.32
CA ARG A 304 18.39 -18.95 -5.48
C ARG A 304 17.87 -19.83 -6.61
N ARG A 305 18.72 -20.12 -7.61
CA ARG A 305 18.39 -21.09 -8.67
C ARG A 305 18.01 -22.43 -8.02
N CYS A 306 16.93 -23.06 -8.49
CA CYS A 306 16.64 -24.43 -8.14
C CYS A 306 17.67 -25.32 -8.84
N GLU A 307 18.55 -25.93 -8.06
CA GLU A 307 19.51 -26.92 -8.55
C GLU A 307 18.79 -28.27 -8.55
N ASP A 308 18.15 -28.59 -9.68
CA ASP A 308 17.37 -29.81 -9.91
C ASP A 308 18.26 -31.06 -10.05
N ASP A 309 18.99 -31.38 -8.98
CA ASP A 309 19.82 -32.58 -8.88
C ASP A 309 18.96 -33.85 -8.95
N LEU A 310 19.24 -34.70 -9.95
CA LEU A 310 18.70 -36.06 -10.05
C LEU A 310 19.23 -36.91 -8.90
N CYS A 311 18.41 -37.04 -7.86
CA CYS A 311 18.83 -37.61 -6.59
C CYS A 311 18.61 -39.13 -6.49
N MET A 312 17.56 -39.67 -7.10
CA MET A 312 17.35 -41.12 -7.16
C MET A 312 16.55 -41.53 -8.41
N LEU A 313 16.91 -42.69 -8.99
CA LEU A 313 16.16 -43.34 -10.06
C LEU A 313 15.74 -44.74 -9.58
N MET A 314 14.48 -44.86 -9.19
CA MET A 314 13.92 -46.07 -8.58
C MET A 314 13.41 -47.07 -9.64
N LYS A 315 13.60 -48.37 -9.38
CA LYS A 315 13.01 -49.48 -10.14
C LYS A 315 12.03 -50.23 -9.25
N PHE A 316 10.77 -50.33 -9.67
CA PHE A 316 9.75 -51.07 -8.94
C PHE A 316 9.80 -52.57 -9.26
N ILE A 317 9.54 -53.40 -8.26
CA ILE A 317 9.48 -54.87 -8.39
C ILE A 317 8.20 -55.31 -9.13
N SER A 318 7.16 -54.47 -9.10
CA SER A 318 5.88 -54.68 -9.78
C SER A 318 5.72 -53.74 -10.97
N ASN A 319 5.14 -54.24 -12.06
CA ASN A 319 4.68 -53.43 -13.20
C ASN A 319 3.31 -52.75 -12.93
N SER A 320 2.75 -52.93 -11.73
CA SER A 320 1.55 -52.21 -11.28
C SER A 320 1.85 -50.73 -11.06
N PRO A 321 0.95 -49.80 -11.45
CA PRO A 321 1.18 -48.36 -11.26
C PRO A 321 1.29 -48.00 -9.78
N VAL A 322 2.18 -47.07 -9.47
CA VAL A 322 2.31 -46.47 -8.14
C VAL A 322 1.11 -45.54 -7.90
N VAL A 323 0.34 -45.81 -6.84
CA VAL A 323 -0.86 -45.03 -6.48
C VAL A 323 -0.60 -44.05 -5.34
N TYR A 324 0.44 -44.27 -4.55
CA TYR A 324 0.87 -43.37 -3.48
C TYR A 324 2.38 -43.42 -3.30
N LEU A 325 2.99 -42.26 -3.03
CA LEU A 325 4.42 -42.13 -2.77
C LEU A 325 4.63 -41.05 -1.70
N ALA A 326 5.46 -41.36 -0.70
CA ALA A 326 5.80 -40.45 0.38
C ALA A 326 7.31 -40.54 0.67
N ALA A 327 7.96 -39.39 0.83
CA ALA A 327 9.38 -39.31 1.13
C ALA A 327 9.59 -38.72 2.53
N ASN A 328 10.40 -39.40 3.34
CA ASN A 328 10.89 -38.87 4.61
C ASN A 328 12.36 -38.49 4.48
N THR A 329 12.61 -37.22 4.19
CA THR A 329 13.91 -36.63 3.83
C THR A 329 14.43 -35.65 4.90
N PHE A 330 13.94 -35.78 6.14
CA PHE A 330 14.29 -34.89 7.24
C PHE A 330 15.80 -34.94 7.55
N GLN A 331 16.45 -33.78 7.67
CA GLN A 331 17.93 -33.67 7.67
C GLN A 331 18.63 -34.38 8.85
N GLN A 332 17.91 -34.72 9.91
CA GLN A 332 18.44 -35.45 11.08
C GLN A 332 18.39 -36.98 10.92
N LEU A 333 17.85 -37.50 9.81
CA LEU A 333 17.78 -38.94 9.56
C LEU A 333 19.07 -39.48 8.91
N SER A 334 19.67 -40.50 9.54
CA SER A 334 20.88 -41.17 9.02
C SER A 334 20.67 -41.93 7.71
N GLN A 335 19.42 -42.34 7.42
CA GLN A 335 18.98 -42.89 6.14
C GLN A 335 17.59 -42.31 5.81
N PRO A 336 17.47 -41.33 4.89
CA PRO A 336 16.16 -40.92 4.39
C PRO A 336 15.52 -42.04 3.57
N ILE A 337 14.18 -42.09 3.54
CA ILE A 337 13.40 -43.22 3.01
C ILE A 337 12.28 -42.73 2.10
N VAL A 338 12.13 -43.37 0.94
CA VAL A 338 10.96 -43.22 0.06
C VAL A 338 10.07 -44.46 0.19
N VAL A 339 8.84 -44.25 0.66
CA VAL A 339 7.77 -45.24 0.67
C VAL A 339 7.00 -45.13 -0.64
N SER A 340 6.75 -46.26 -1.28
CA SER A 340 5.90 -46.34 -2.47
C SER A 340 4.88 -47.47 -2.34
N VAL A 341 3.66 -47.22 -2.80
CA VAL A 341 2.54 -48.17 -2.77
C VAL A 341 2.03 -48.34 -4.19
N ALA A 342 2.04 -49.56 -4.70
CA ALA A 342 1.48 -49.91 -5.99
C ALA A 342 0.01 -50.32 -5.88
N GLN A 343 -0.75 -50.18 -6.98
CA GLN A 343 -2.18 -50.52 -7.02
C GLN A 343 -2.47 -51.98 -6.62
N ASN A 344 -1.52 -52.89 -6.84
CA ASN A 344 -1.60 -54.29 -6.41
C ASN A 344 -1.22 -54.52 -4.93
N LEU A 345 -1.30 -53.48 -4.08
CA LEU A 345 -0.99 -53.50 -2.65
C LEU A 345 0.44 -53.92 -2.29
N VAL A 346 1.39 -53.81 -3.25
CA VAL A 346 2.81 -53.99 -2.99
C VAL A 346 3.40 -52.70 -2.44
N PHE A 347 3.99 -52.78 -1.25
CA PHE A 347 4.73 -51.71 -0.60
C PHE A 347 6.23 -51.88 -0.87
N ALA A 348 6.91 -50.84 -1.36
CA ALA A 348 8.35 -50.84 -1.53
C ALA A 348 8.99 -49.67 -0.77
N LEU A 349 9.81 -50.04 0.24
CA LEU A 349 10.60 -49.14 1.07
C LEU A 349 12.00 -49.00 0.48
N ASN A 350 12.27 -47.84 -0.12
CA ASN A 350 13.56 -47.55 -0.75
C ASN A 350 14.35 -46.65 0.19
N ARG A 351 15.41 -47.19 0.78
CA ARG A 351 16.33 -46.43 1.64
C ARG A 351 17.40 -45.76 0.78
N TRP A 352 17.76 -44.55 1.14
CA TRP A 352 18.88 -43.85 0.55
C TRP A 352 20.21 -44.42 1.09
N ASP A 353 21.13 -44.76 0.20
CA ASP A 353 22.52 -45.07 0.56
C ASP A 353 23.39 -43.82 0.44
N ASN A 354 23.84 -43.30 1.58
CA ASN A 354 24.66 -42.09 1.66
C ASN A 354 26.10 -42.27 1.16
N SER A 355 26.52 -43.49 0.80
CA SER A 355 27.85 -43.74 0.21
C SER A 355 27.98 -43.32 -1.27
N TYR A 356 26.86 -43.06 -1.96
CA TYR A 356 26.83 -42.92 -3.42
C TYR A 356 27.31 -41.55 -3.94
N THR A 357 28.62 -41.30 -3.86
CA THR A 357 29.27 -40.10 -4.43
C THR A 357 29.44 -40.24 -5.95
N CYS A 358 28.38 -39.95 -6.70
CA CYS A 358 28.41 -40.00 -8.16
C CYS A 358 29.26 -38.86 -8.75
N LYS A 359 30.47 -39.18 -9.24
CA LYS A 359 31.24 -38.28 -10.11
C LYS A 359 30.58 -38.28 -11.51
N PHE A 360 29.90 -37.19 -11.86
CA PHE A 360 29.35 -37.03 -13.20
C PHE A 360 30.45 -37.03 -14.27
N LEU A 361 30.40 -38.03 -15.15
CA LEU A 361 30.93 -37.95 -16.50
C LEU A 361 29.74 -37.91 -17.47
N TYR A 362 29.86 -37.09 -18.51
CA TYR A 362 28.82 -36.87 -19.52
C TYR A 362 28.43 -38.18 -20.23
N PHE A 363 27.14 -38.39 -20.50
CA PHE A 363 26.63 -38.66 -21.86
C PHE A 363 25.08 -38.66 -21.92
N GLN A 364 24.52 -37.53 -22.39
CA GLN A 364 23.53 -37.38 -23.49
C GLN A 364 22.18 -38.17 -23.51
N TYR A 365 21.18 -37.51 -24.15
CA TYR A 365 19.85 -37.98 -24.61
C TYR A 365 18.62 -37.83 -23.68
N TYR A 366 17.81 -36.81 -24.03
CA TYR A 366 16.33 -36.70 -23.99
C TYR A 366 15.50 -37.73 -23.19
N PHE A 367 14.58 -37.22 -22.35
CA PHE A 367 13.18 -37.09 -22.76
C PHE A 367 12.37 -36.11 -21.89
N GLN A 368 11.46 -35.35 -22.49
CA GLN A 368 10.53 -34.44 -21.82
C GLN A 368 9.10 -34.99 -21.91
N ILE A 369 8.56 -35.47 -20.78
CA ILE A 369 7.17 -35.89 -20.61
C ILE A 369 6.79 -35.50 -19.17
N ILE A 370 6.05 -34.41 -18.92
CA ILE A 370 4.61 -34.16 -19.19
C ILE A 370 3.70 -34.95 -18.21
N ASN A 371 2.76 -34.22 -17.60
CA ASN A 371 1.75 -34.72 -16.67
C ASN A 371 0.89 -35.81 -17.34
N ILE A 372 0.91 -37.04 -16.80
CA ILE A 372 0.32 -38.20 -17.45
C ILE A 372 -0.61 -38.99 -16.53
N ASN A 373 -1.87 -39.05 -16.98
CA ASN A 373 -2.86 -40.05 -16.62
C ASN A 373 -2.90 -41.05 -17.79
N LEU A 374 -2.40 -42.29 -17.62
CA LEU A 374 -2.36 -43.26 -18.73
C LEU A 374 -2.77 -44.69 -18.34
N LYS A 375 -3.57 -45.28 -19.23
CA LYS A 375 -3.73 -46.75 -19.33
C LYS A 375 -2.45 -47.40 -19.83
N VAL A 376 -2.23 -48.63 -19.40
CA VAL A 376 -1.02 -49.43 -19.66
C VAL A 376 -0.87 -49.81 -21.14
N ARG A 377 0.32 -49.58 -21.70
CA ARG A 377 0.97 -50.47 -22.68
C ARG A 377 2.49 -50.32 -22.63
N GLU A 378 3.15 -51.38 -22.16
CA GLU A 378 4.58 -51.71 -22.30
C GLU A 378 5.59 -50.56 -22.35
N ARG A 379 5.81 -49.86 -21.22
CA ARG A 379 6.99 -49.00 -21.02
C ARG A 379 7.57 -49.17 -19.61
N ARG A 380 8.91 -49.18 -19.51
CA ARG A 380 9.64 -49.14 -18.24
C ARG A 380 9.34 -47.80 -17.55
N VAL A 381 8.79 -47.84 -16.34
CA VAL A 381 8.55 -46.64 -15.54
C VAL A 381 9.82 -46.29 -14.77
N ASN A 382 10.58 -45.32 -15.29
CA ASN A 382 11.63 -44.66 -14.52
C ASN A 382 10.98 -43.54 -13.70
N LEU A 383 11.12 -43.57 -12.37
CA LEU A 383 10.71 -42.45 -11.53
C LEU A 383 11.89 -41.48 -11.32
N LEU A 384 11.66 -40.20 -11.61
CA LEU A 384 12.61 -39.11 -11.36
C LEU A 384 12.26 -38.47 -10.01
N ILE A 385 13.16 -38.54 -9.02
CA ILE A 385 13.00 -37.80 -7.76
C ILE A 385 13.97 -36.62 -7.76
N LEU A 386 13.41 -35.41 -7.94
CA LEU A 386 14.11 -34.14 -7.80
C LEU A 386 14.19 -33.76 -6.32
N ARG A 387 15.33 -33.19 -5.90
CA ARG A 387 15.53 -32.68 -4.54
C ARG A 387 15.15 -31.21 -4.45
N THR A 388 13.85 -30.93 -4.46
CA THR A 388 13.39 -29.58 -4.12
C THR A 388 13.79 -29.23 -2.69
N HIS A 389 14.61 -28.19 -2.53
CA HIS A 389 14.94 -27.61 -1.21
C HIS A 389 13.79 -26.75 -0.66
N CYS A 390 12.55 -27.25 -0.78
CA CYS A 390 11.36 -26.69 -0.16
C CYS A 390 11.35 -27.03 1.33
N HIS A 391 11.83 -26.10 2.17
CA HIS A 391 11.47 -26.15 3.59
C HIS A 391 9.94 -26.00 3.72
N SER A 392 9.32 -26.90 4.48
CA SER A 392 7.90 -26.76 4.84
C SER A 392 7.71 -25.48 5.62
N LEU A 393 6.77 -24.66 5.19
CA LEU A 393 6.16 -23.68 6.07
C LEU A 393 5.39 -24.44 7.18
N TYR A 394 5.48 -23.92 8.40
CA TYR A 394 4.71 -24.26 9.58
C TYR A 394 4.40 -22.94 10.31
#